data_AF-A0A2G9P8I4-F1
#
_entry.id   AF-A0A2G9P8I4-F1
#
_cell.length_a   1.000
_cell.length_b   1.000
_cell.length_c   1.000
_cell.angle_alpha   90.00
_cell.angle_beta   90.00
_cell.angle_gamma   90.00
#
_symmetry.space_group_name_H-M   'P 1'
#
loop_
_entity.id
_entity.type
_entity.pdbx_description
1 polymer ?
#
loop_
_entity_poly.entity_id
_entity_poly.type
_entity_poly.pdbx_seq_one_letter_code
_entity_poly.pdbx_strand_id
1 'polypeptide(L)'
;MVHRKRAEIFTDIKDVLEHVLHGIETQDSAEIKEWSNHIIHNASVFQDKYSVRTGILVYALSKIHERYKFEKNARMWERFWSEIITDIRLVVRSLEANDEKNIDKGYRLITRQINSADKKFSEHIQHVLEKAKVQKAWKVYEHGVSLGRVAELMGVSKWDAMQYLGQTRTSDYKEAVSEHIKQRFKQVKDVFKPRKVKP
;
A
#
# COMPACT_ATOMS: atom_id res chain seq x y z
N MET A 1 -19.50 13.70 -12.96
CA MET A 1 -19.09 12.90 -11.79
C MET A 1 -17.84 12.05 -12.06
N VAL A 2 -17.75 11.33 -13.19
CA VAL A 2 -16.61 10.45 -13.54
C VAL A 2 -15.27 11.18 -13.71
N HIS A 3 -15.23 12.34 -14.36
CA HIS A 3 -13.99 13.10 -14.56
C HIS A 3 -13.40 13.67 -13.27
N ARG A 4 -14.25 14.09 -12.33
CA ARG A 4 -13.84 14.59 -11.01
C ARG A 4 -13.14 13.50 -10.19
N LYS A 5 -13.71 12.29 -10.20
CA LYS A 5 -13.13 11.10 -9.53
C LYS A 5 -11.74 10.75 -10.09
N ARG A 6 -11.56 10.83 -11.41
CA ARG A 6 -10.28 10.50 -12.05
C ARG A 6 -9.18 11.51 -11.70
N ALA A 7 -9.51 12.81 -11.72
CA ALA A 7 -8.56 13.85 -11.33
C ALA A 7 -8.10 13.67 -9.88
N GLU A 8 -9.03 13.41 -8.96
CA GLU A 8 -8.73 13.13 -7.54
C GLU A 8 -7.79 11.92 -7.39
N ILE A 9 -8.06 10.82 -8.10
CA ILE A 9 -7.18 9.63 -8.10
C ILE A 9 -5.77 9.97 -8.62
N PHE A 10 -5.67 10.71 -9.73
CA PHE A 10 -4.38 10.99 -10.35
C PHE A 10 -3.54 11.96 -9.49
N THR A 11 -4.18 12.93 -8.84
CA THR A 11 -3.53 13.81 -7.87
C THR A 11 -2.97 13.00 -6.71
N ASP A 12 -3.76 12.13 -6.09
CA ASP A 12 -3.28 11.35 -4.95
C ASP A 12 -2.16 10.36 -5.32
N ILE A 13 -2.25 9.71 -6.49
CA ILE A 13 -1.15 8.87 -7.00
C ILE A 13 0.11 9.70 -7.23
N LYS A 14 -0.02 10.90 -7.79
CA LYS A 14 1.12 11.79 -8.01
C LYS A 14 1.76 12.15 -6.68
N ASP A 15 0.99 12.58 -5.69
CA ASP A 15 1.50 12.96 -4.37
C ASP A 15 2.24 11.79 -3.71
N VAL A 16 1.66 10.58 -3.75
CA VAL A 16 2.31 9.35 -3.29
C VAL A 16 3.66 9.12 -4.00
N LEU A 17 3.71 9.25 -5.32
CA LEU A 17 4.93 9.02 -6.08
C LEU A 17 6.01 10.09 -5.83
N GLU A 18 5.62 11.34 -5.59
CA GLU A 18 6.54 12.42 -5.21
C GLU A 18 7.16 12.16 -3.83
N HIS A 19 6.36 11.72 -2.85
CA HIS A 19 6.88 11.32 -1.55
C HIS A 19 7.76 10.07 -1.63
N VAL A 20 7.47 9.14 -2.54
CA VAL A 20 8.36 7.99 -2.77
C VAL A 20 9.70 8.43 -3.35
N LEU A 21 9.71 9.39 -4.27
CA LEU A 21 10.96 9.99 -4.76
C LEU A 21 11.75 10.61 -3.60
N HIS A 22 11.08 11.36 -2.72
CA HIS A 22 11.70 11.93 -1.54
C HIS A 22 12.28 10.86 -0.61
N GLY A 23 11.50 9.83 -0.27
CA GLY A 23 11.94 8.73 0.60
C GLY A 23 13.13 7.94 0.03
N ILE A 24 13.23 7.80 -1.30
CA ILE A 24 14.41 7.20 -1.95
C ILE A 24 15.64 8.11 -1.78
N GLU A 25 15.48 9.42 -1.98
CA GLU A 25 16.56 10.40 -1.85
C GLU A 25 17.07 10.51 -0.40
N THR A 26 16.16 10.49 0.59
CA THR A 26 16.48 10.57 2.03
C THR A 26 16.84 9.22 2.65
N GLN A 27 16.80 8.14 1.87
CA GLN A 27 17.01 6.76 2.33
C GLN A 27 16.01 6.29 3.41
N ASP A 28 14.81 6.88 3.44
CA ASP A 28 13.75 6.55 4.37
C ASP A 28 12.78 5.48 3.82
N SER A 29 13.14 4.22 4.05
CA SER A 29 12.25 3.09 3.68
C SER A 29 10.91 3.09 4.43
N ALA A 30 10.84 3.70 5.63
CA ALA A 30 9.62 3.75 6.41
C ALA A 30 8.63 4.74 5.80
N GLU A 31 9.11 5.88 5.31
CA GLU A 31 8.32 6.84 4.54
C GLU A 31 7.71 6.18 3.30
N ILE A 32 8.53 5.52 2.46
CA ILE A 32 8.05 4.82 1.26
C ILE A 32 6.94 3.83 1.62
N LYS A 33 7.13 3.07 2.71
CA LYS A 33 6.14 2.11 3.19
C LYS A 33 4.86 2.78 3.66
N GLU A 34 4.93 3.93 4.32
CA GLU A 34 3.75 4.65 4.80
C GLU A 34 2.90 5.15 3.64
N TRP A 35 3.53 5.74 2.61
CA TRP A 35 2.83 6.17 1.40
C TRP A 35 2.22 5.01 0.60
N SER A 36 2.84 3.82 0.67
CA SER A 36 2.22 2.61 0.14
C SER A 36 0.95 2.20 0.89
N ASN A 37 0.79 2.55 2.18
CA ASN A 37 -0.42 2.28 2.95
C ASN A 37 -1.48 3.36 2.71
N HIS A 38 -1.08 4.62 2.60
CA HIS A 38 -1.97 5.75 2.29
C HIS A 38 -2.78 5.49 1.02
N ILE A 39 -2.12 5.12 -0.09
CA ILE A 39 -2.78 4.85 -1.38
C ILE A 39 -3.77 3.67 -1.31
N ILE A 40 -3.64 2.76 -0.34
CA ILE A 40 -4.57 1.64 -0.19
C ILE A 40 -5.94 2.09 0.29
N HIS A 41 -6.03 3.16 1.05
CA HIS A 41 -7.31 3.74 1.39
C HIS A 41 -8.08 4.11 0.11
N ASN A 42 -7.44 4.87 -0.79
CA ASN A 42 -8.04 5.27 -2.05
C ASN A 42 -8.27 4.08 -2.99
N ALA A 43 -7.36 3.11 -3.03
CA ALA A 43 -7.57 1.87 -3.76
C ALA A 43 -8.80 1.09 -3.27
N SER A 44 -9.11 1.15 -1.96
CA SER A 44 -10.26 0.46 -1.38
C SER A 44 -11.58 1.17 -1.68
N VAL A 45 -11.57 2.51 -1.67
CA VAL A 45 -12.74 3.34 -1.98
C VAL A 45 -13.05 3.34 -3.48
N PHE A 46 -12.03 3.55 -4.32
CA PHE A 46 -12.22 3.77 -5.75
C PHE A 46 -12.03 2.51 -6.60
N GLN A 47 -11.27 1.53 -6.09
CA GLN A 47 -10.99 0.25 -6.76
C GLN A 47 -10.44 0.43 -8.18
N ASP A 48 -9.68 1.50 -8.41
CA ASP A 48 -9.07 1.77 -9.70
C ASP A 48 -7.73 1.03 -9.84
N LYS A 49 -7.42 0.65 -11.08
CA LYS A 49 -6.23 -0.15 -11.39
C LYS A 49 -4.92 0.57 -11.05
N TYR A 50 -4.88 1.90 -11.07
CA TYR A 50 -3.65 2.65 -10.88
C TYR A 50 -3.32 2.78 -9.39
N SER A 51 -4.27 3.12 -8.53
CA SER A 51 -4.06 3.17 -7.07
C SER A 51 -3.62 1.81 -6.52
N VAL A 52 -4.26 0.72 -6.97
CA VAL A 52 -3.88 -0.65 -6.59
C VAL A 52 -2.45 -0.95 -7.01
N ARG A 53 -2.10 -0.66 -8.28
CA ARG A 53 -0.77 -0.91 -8.83
C ARG A 53 0.31 -0.08 -8.14
N THR A 54 0.02 1.19 -7.83
CA THR A 54 0.89 2.05 -7.04
C THR A 54 1.15 1.45 -5.67
N GLY A 55 0.11 1.08 -4.92
CA GLY A 55 0.26 0.50 -3.58
C GLY A 55 1.15 -0.75 -3.55
N ILE A 56 0.99 -1.64 -4.53
CA ILE A 56 1.82 -2.85 -4.66
C ILE A 56 3.28 -2.48 -4.96
N LEU A 57 3.51 -1.65 -5.99
CA LEU A 57 4.87 -1.33 -6.43
C LEU A 57 5.63 -0.51 -5.38
N VAL A 58 4.98 0.47 -4.76
CA VAL A 58 5.61 1.27 -3.70
C VAL A 58 5.96 0.41 -2.48
N TYR A 59 5.10 -0.53 -2.10
CA TYR A 59 5.46 -1.45 -1.02
C TYR A 59 6.62 -2.37 -1.38
N ALA A 60 6.63 -2.92 -2.60
CA ALA A 60 7.77 -3.69 -3.09
C ALA A 60 9.06 -2.87 -3.04
N LEU A 61 9.02 -1.60 -3.47
CA LEU A 61 10.17 -0.68 -3.38
C LEU A 61 10.60 -0.43 -1.94
N SER A 62 9.68 -0.21 -0.99
CA SER A 62 10.07 -0.08 0.43
C SER A 62 10.79 -1.32 0.95
N LYS A 63 10.34 -2.51 0.56
CA LYS A 63 10.98 -3.79 0.95
C LYS A 63 12.33 -4.02 0.31
N ILE A 64 12.53 -3.56 -0.91
CA ILE A 64 13.85 -3.55 -1.54
C ILE A 64 14.73 -2.55 -0.79
N HIS A 65 14.24 -1.34 -0.56
CA HIS A 65 14.97 -0.27 0.13
C HIS A 65 15.43 -0.66 1.55
N GLU A 66 14.56 -1.30 2.35
CA GLU A 66 14.90 -1.83 3.68
C GLU A 66 16.13 -2.76 3.65
N ARG A 67 16.36 -3.44 2.53
CA ARG A 67 17.42 -4.46 2.36
C ARG A 67 18.71 -3.90 1.77
N TYR A 68 18.74 -2.61 1.42
CA TYR A 68 19.93 -1.93 0.89
C TYR A 68 21.20 -2.20 1.70
N LYS A 69 21.06 -2.22 3.04
CA LYS A 69 22.19 -2.36 3.98
C LYS A 69 22.99 -3.66 3.82
N PHE A 70 22.48 -4.63 3.06
CA PHE A 70 23.11 -5.93 2.86
C PHE A 70 23.69 -6.11 1.44
N GLU A 71 23.45 -5.17 0.51
CA GLU A 71 23.94 -5.30 -0.86
C GLU A 71 25.41 -4.91 -0.97
N LYS A 72 26.23 -5.82 -1.47
CA LYS A 72 27.69 -5.63 -1.59
C LYS A 72 28.04 -4.88 -2.88
N ASN A 73 27.14 -4.84 -3.86
CA ASN A 73 27.35 -4.18 -5.14
C ASN A 73 26.67 -2.80 -5.22
N ALA A 74 27.34 -1.78 -4.67
CA ALA A 74 26.85 -0.40 -4.66
C ALA A 74 26.50 0.14 -6.07
N ARG A 75 27.29 -0.17 -7.10
CA ARG A 75 27.04 0.31 -8.48
C ARG A 75 25.75 -0.27 -9.06
N MET A 76 25.48 -1.55 -8.83
CA MET A 76 24.24 -2.17 -9.29
C MET A 76 23.03 -1.55 -8.58
N TRP A 77 23.19 -1.24 -7.30
CA TRP A 77 22.16 -0.61 -6.48
C TRP A 77 21.83 0.82 -6.92
N GLU A 78 22.85 1.65 -7.11
CA GLU A 78 22.72 3.02 -7.63
C GLU A 78 22.01 3.03 -8.99
N ARG A 79 22.41 2.11 -9.88
CA ARG A 79 21.77 1.96 -11.19
C ARG A 79 20.29 1.59 -11.06
N PHE A 80 19.97 0.62 -10.20
CA PHE A 80 18.59 0.21 -9.97
C PHE A 80 17.72 1.41 -9.53
N TRP A 81 18.16 2.18 -8.53
CA TRP A 81 17.37 3.33 -8.06
C TRP A 81 17.32 4.48 -9.07
N SER A 82 18.39 4.72 -9.82
CA SER A 82 18.38 5.70 -10.92
C SER A 82 17.34 5.35 -11.99
N GLU A 83 17.24 4.06 -12.34
CA GLU A 83 16.23 3.57 -13.29
C GLU A 83 14.82 3.68 -12.70
N ILE A 84 14.61 3.30 -11.43
CA ILE A 84 13.33 3.45 -10.73
C ILE A 84 12.87 4.91 -10.65
N ILE A 85 13.75 5.83 -10.26
CA ILE A 85 13.45 7.27 -10.19
C ILE A 85 13.02 7.79 -11.57
N THR A 86 13.73 7.37 -12.62
CA THR A 86 13.40 7.74 -14.00
C THR A 86 12.01 7.26 -14.39
N ASP A 87 11.68 6.00 -14.08
CA ASP A 87 10.39 5.41 -14.41
C ASP A 87 9.25 6.02 -13.58
N ILE A 88 9.47 6.35 -12.31
CA ILE A 88 8.49 7.06 -11.47
C ILE A 88 8.22 8.46 -12.04
N ARG A 89 9.25 9.21 -12.42
CA ARG A 89 9.10 10.54 -13.04
C ARG A 89 8.35 10.46 -14.37
N LEU A 90 8.53 9.39 -15.14
CA LEU A 90 7.72 9.13 -16.33
C LEU A 90 6.23 8.98 -15.96
N VAL A 91 5.90 8.19 -14.93
CA VAL A 91 4.51 8.03 -14.47
C VAL A 91 3.92 9.36 -14.00
N VAL A 92 4.62 10.12 -13.16
CA VAL A 92 4.17 11.44 -12.67
C VAL A 92 3.82 12.38 -13.82
N ARG A 93 4.73 12.57 -14.78
CA ARG A 93 4.48 13.44 -15.95
C ARG A 93 3.32 12.94 -16.81
N SER A 94 3.17 11.61 -16.92
CA SER A 94 2.10 11.01 -17.72
C SER A 94 0.73 11.12 -17.05
N LEU A 95 0.67 11.15 -15.72
CA LEU A 95 -0.55 11.44 -14.95
C LEU A 95 -1.04 12.86 -15.22
N GLU A 96 -0.13 13.84 -15.21
CA GLU A 96 -0.44 15.26 -15.52
C GLU A 96 -0.95 15.42 -16.96
N ALA A 97 -0.31 14.73 -17.91
CA ALA A 97 -0.70 14.75 -19.32
C ALA A 97 -1.93 13.86 -19.64
N ASN A 98 -2.47 13.13 -18.66
CA ASN A 98 -3.50 12.09 -18.86
C ASN A 98 -3.13 11.02 -19.92
N ASP A 99 -1.83 10.74 -20.10
CA ASP A 99 -1.33 9.78 -21.08
C ASP A 99 -1.28 8.36 -20.50
N GLU A 100 -2.41 7.66 -20.59
CA GLU A 100 -2.55 6.29 -20.08
C GLU A 100 -1.53 5.30 -20.66
N LYS A 101 -1.13 5.48 -21.92
CA LYS A 101 -0.16 4.60 -22.57
C LYS A 101 1.20 4.71 -21.89
N ASN A 102 1.63 5.93 -21.57
CA ASN A 102 2.88 6.16 -20.86
C ASN A 102 2.81 5.88 -19.37
N ILE A 103 1.64 6.06 -18.71
CA ILE A 103 1.41 5.56 -17.35
C ILE A 103 1.63 4.04 -17.29
N ASP A 104 0.97 3.30 -18.17
CA ASP A 104 1.08 1.84 -18.23
C ASP A 104 2.50 1.38 -18.60
N LYS A 105 3.19 2.15 -19.45
CA LYS A 105 4.61 1.92 -19.78
C LYS A 105 5.50 2.10 -18.55
N GLY A 106 5.38 3.22 -17.82
CA GLY A 106 6.18 3.50 -16.63
C GLY A 106 6.03 2.41 -15.58
N TYR A 107 4.79 2.02 -15.25
CA TYR A 107 4.60 0.93 -14.31
C TYR A 107 5.14 -0.42 -14.81
N ARG A 108 5.10 -0.72 -16.13
CA ARG A 108 5.72 -1.94 -16.68
C ARG A 108 7.23 -1.91 -16.51
N LEU A 109 7.87 -0.75 -16.68
CA LEU A 109 9.30 -0.58 -16.49
C LEU A 109 9.67 -0.80 -15.02
N ILE A 110 8.99 -0.12 -14.08
CA ILE A 110 9.16 -0.33 -12.62
C ILE A 110 9.04 -1.82 -12.27
N THR A 111 8.00 -2.49 -12.77
CA THR A 111 7.77 -3.93 -12.53
C THR A 111 8.93 -4.79 -13.05
N ARG A 112 9.47 -4.47 -14.23
CA ARG A 112 10.62 -5.19 -14.81
C ARG A 112 11.89 -4.96 -14.00
N GLN A 113 12.10 -3.75 -13.50
CA GLN A 113 13.26 -3.45 -12.67
C GLN A 113 13.19 -4.19 -11.35
N ILE A 114 12.04 -4.19 -10.68
CA ILE A 114 11.84 -4.97 -9.45
C ILE A 114 12.09 -6.46 -9.71
N ASN A 115 11.55 -7.04 -10.79
CA ASN A 115 11.79 -8.44 -11.12
C ASN A 115 13.25 -8.74 -11.47
N SER A 116 13.95 -7.79 -12.08
CA SER A 116 15.37 -7.94 -12.41
C SER A 116 16.23 -7.86 -11.15
N ALA A 117 15.86 -6.98 -10.22
CA ALA A 117 16.42 -6.87 -8.89
C ALA A 117 16.20 -8.17 -8.09
N ASP A 118 14.98 -8.72 -8.07
CA ASP A 118 14.64 -9.98 -7.38
C ASP A 118 15.46 -11.18 -7.88
N LYS A 119 15.85 -11.18 -9.17
CA LYS A 119 16.72 -12.22 -9.75
C LYS A 119 18.21 -12.02 -9.48
N LYS A 120 18.66 -10.76 -9.34
CA LYS A 120 20.09 -10.39 -9.31
C LYS A 120 20.60 -10.16 -7.90
N PHE A 121 19.78 -9.58 -7.05
CA PHE A 121 20.04 -9.47 -5.63
C PHE A 121 19.86 -10.86 -5.01
N SER A 122 20.73 -11.20 -4.06
CA SER A 122 20.84 -12.52 -3.41
C SER A 122 19.51 -13.16 -2.95
N GLU A 123 19.55 -14.40 -2.45
CA GLU A 123 18.43 -15.19 -1.88
C GLU A 123 17.45 -14.40 -0.98
N HIS A 124 17.89 -13.26 -0.44
CA HIS A 124 17.09 -12.40 0.42
C HIS A 124 15.99 -11.61 -0.31
N ILE A 125 16.08 -11.34 -1.61
CA ILE A 125 15.08 -10.61 -2.42
C ILE A 125 14.40 -11.59 -3.37
N GLN A 126 13.65 -12.55 -2.82
CA GLN A 126 12.82 -13.46 -3.62
C GLN A 126 11.33 -13.15 -3.47
N HIS A 127 10.65 -13.09 -4.61
CA HIS A 127 9.21 -12.94 -4.75
C HIS A 127 8.66 -11.68 -4.07
N VAL A 128 9.40 -10.57 -4.15
CA VAL A 128 8.99 -9.32 -3.49
C VAL A 128 7.65 -8.80 -4.03
N LEU A 129 7.40 -8.93 -5.34
CA LEU A 129 6.13 -8.49 -5.92
C LEU A 129 4.96 -9.36 -5.49
N GLU A 130 5.13 -10.69 -5.45
CA GLU A 130 4.09 -11.60 -4.96
C GLU A 130 3.76 -11.30 -3.49
N LYS A 131 4.79 -11.12 -2.65
CA LYS A 131 4.63 -10.74 -1.24
C LYS A 131 3.95 -9.38 -1.09
N ALA A 132 4.29 -8.41 -1.94
CA ALA A 132 3.68 -7.09 -1.94
C ALA A 132 2.18 -7.15 -2.31
N LYS A 133 1.83 -7.91 -3.36
CA LYS A 133 0.43 -8.13 -3.75
C LYS A 133 -0.38 -8.72 -2.61
N VAL A 134 0.13 -9.78 -1.99
CA VAL A 134 -0.53 -10.46 -0.88
C VAL A 134 -0.68 -9.55 0.33
N GLN A 135 0.36 -8.78 0.68
CA GLN A 135 0.29 -7.84 1.80
C GLN A 135 -0.73 -6.71 1.55
N LYS A 136 -0.80 -6.19 0.33
CA LYS A 136 -1.74 -5.13 -0.04
C LYS A 136 -3.15 -5.64 -0.23
N ALA A 137 -3.32 -6.88 -0.68
CA ALA A 137 -4.60 -7.57 -0.70
C ALA A 137 -5.22 -7.60 0.70
N TRP A 138 -4.44 -7.97 1.72
CA TRP A 138 -4.89 -7.92 3.11
C TRP A 138 -5.33 -6.51 3.53
N LYS A 139 -4.55 -5.48 3.23
CA LYS A 139 -4.92 -4.09 3.58
C LYS A 139 -6.22 -3.63 2.93
N VAL A 140 -6.47 -3.97 1.67
CA VAL A 140 -7.74 -3.65 1.00
C VAL A 140 -8.90 -4.46 1.62
N TYR A 141 -8.67 -5.71 2.00
CA TYR A 141 -9.66 -6.54 2.69
C TYR A 141 -10.05 -5.96 4.07
N GLU A 142 -9.09 -5.43 4.84
CA GLU A 142 -9.36 -4.75 6.13
C GLU A 142 -10.30 -3.55 5.97
N HIS A 143 -10.31 -2.90 4.80
CA HIS A 143 -11.24 -1.82 4.48
C HIS A 143 -12.65 -2.31 4.05
N GLY A 144 -12.96 -3.60 4.20
CA GLY A 144 -14.28 -4.17 3.97
C GLY A 144 -14.56 -4.59 2.53
N VAL A 145 -13.56 -4.59 1.65
CA VAL A 145 -13.71 -5.10 0.28
C VAL A 145 -13.76 -6.62 0.32
N SER A 146 -14.70 -7.22 -0.41
CA SER A 146 -14.85 -8.67 -0.43
C SER A 146 -13.59 -9.37 -0.95
N LEU A 147 -13.24 -10.52 -0.37
CA LEU A 147 -12.05 -11.30 -0.73
C LEU A 147 -11.98 -11.63 -2.23
N GLY A 148 -13.12 -11.93 -2.85
CA GLY A 148 -13.18 -12.21 -4.28
C GLY A 148 -12.82 -11.00 -5.13
N ARG A 149 -13.27 -9.81 -4.73
CA ARG A 149 -12.94 -8.56 -5.41
C ARG A 149 -11.49 -8.16 -5.17
N VAL A 150 -10.96 -8.36 -3.96
CA VAL A 150 -9.55 -8.15 -3.64
C VAL A 150 -8.64 -9.01 -4.52
N ALA A 151 -8.95 -10.31 -4.63
CA ALA A 151 -8.18 -11.25 -5.45
C ALA A 151 -8.13 -10.82 -6.93
N GLU A 152 -9.27 -10.38 -7.47
CA GLU A 152 -9.38 -9.84 -8.82
C GLU A 152 -8.54 -8.56 -9.00
N LEU A 153 -8.68 -7.59 -8.09
CA LEU A 153 -7.95 -6.31 -8.15
C LEU A 153 -6.43 -6.50 -8.07
N MET A 154 -5.98 -7.40 -7.20
CA MET A 154 -4.57 -7.62 -6.91
C MET A 154 -3.90 -8.62 -7.88
N GLY A 155 -4.71 -9.34 -8.68
CA GLY A 155 -4.22 -10.40 -9.56
C GLY A 155 -3.53 -11.52 -8.79
N VAL A 156 -4.14 -11.94 -7.67
CA VAL A 156 -3.70 -13.06 -6.82
C VAL A 156 -4.81 -14.11 -6.74
N SER A 157 -4.46 -15.36 -6.44
CA SER A 157 -5.51 -16.36 -6.20
C SER A 157 -6.23 -16.06 -4.89
N LYS A 158 -7.52 -16.42 -4.80
CA LYS A 158 -8.28 -16.33 -3.53
C LYS A 158 -7.59 -17.15 -2.43
N TRP A 159 -6.97 -18.28 -2.80
CA TRP A 159 -6.25 -19.14 -1.87
C TRP A 159 -5.01 -18.47 -1.30
N ASP A 160 -4.18 -17.81 -2.12
CA ASP A 160 -3.00 -17.06 -1.64
C ASP A 160 -3.41 -15.94 -0.67
N ALA A 161 -4.49 -15.22 -1.01
CA ALA A 161 -5.05 -14.19 -0.14
C ALA A 161 -5.53 -14.80 1.19
N MET A 162 -6.25 -15.93 1.17
CA MET A 162 -6.72 -16.62 2.39
C MET A 162 -5.59 -17.17 3.26
N GLN A 163 -4.57 -17.77 2.65
CA GLN A 163 -3.42 -18.30 3.37
C GLN A 163 -2.72 -17.21 4.17
N TYR A 164 -2.52 -16.05 3.55
CA TYR A 164 -1.93 -14.91 4.23
C TYR A 164 -2.85 -14.35 5.32
N LEU A 165 -4.15 -14.23 5.05
CA LEU A 165 -5.15 -13.80 6.05
C LEU A 165 -5.16 -14.70 7.29
N GLY A 166 -5.04 -16.02 7.11
CA GLY A 166 -4.97 -16.97 8.23
C GLY A 166 -3.65 -16.91 9.01
N GLN A 167 -2.57 -16.44 8.40
CA GLN A 167 -1.25 -16.29 9.04
C GLN A 167 -1.08 -14.94 9.74
N THR A 168 -1.63 -13.87 9.17
CA THR A 168 -1.77 -12.59 9.86
C THR A 168 -2.86 -12.77 10.91
N ARG A 169 -2.47 -13.12 12.15
CA ARG A 169 -3.39 -12.99 13.29
C ARG A 169 -4.02 -11.62 13.18
N THR A 170 -5.32 -11.56 12.91
CA THR A 170 -6.07 -10.32 12.91
C THR A 170 -5.68 -9.61 14.18
N SER A 171 -5.17 -8.38 14.06
CA SER A 171 -5.05 -7.49 15.20
C SER A 171 -6.44 -7.06 15.63
N ASP A 172 -7.28 -8.01 16.02
CA ASP A 172 -8.55 -7.80 16.73
C ASP A 172 -8.30 -7.29 18.16
N TYR A 173 -7.13 -6.69 18.44
CA TYR A 173 -6.68 -6.37 19.81
C TYR A 173 -5.94 -5.03 19.94
N LYS A 174 -6.34 -4.00 19.18
CA LYS A 174 -6.07 -2.61 19.61
C LYS A 174 -7.32 -1.79 19.94
N GLU A 175 -8.51 -2.22 19.49
CA GLU A 175 -9.78 -1.69 19.99
C GLU A 175 -10.45 -2.61 21.02
N ALA A 176 -10.00 -3.85 21.16
CA ALA A 176 -10.40 -4.75 22.26
C ALA A 176 -9.56 -4.52 23.54
N VAL A 177 -9.30 -3.26 23.90
CA VAL A 177 -9.10 -3.01 25.33
C VAL A 177 -10.48 -3.14 25.93
N SER A 178 -10.78 -4.32 26.48
CA SER A 178 -11.95 -4.48 27.34
C SER A 178 -11.80 -3.42 28.43
N GLU A 179 -12.55 -2.32 28.32
CA GLU A 179 -12.67 -1.36 29.41
C GLU A 179 -12.94 -2.16 30.69
N HIS A 180 -12.16 -1.89 31.72
CA HIS A 180 -12.24 -2.60 32.99
C HIS A 180 -13.72 -2.66 33.40
N ILE A 181 -14.22 -3.83 33.83
CA ILE A 181 -15.67 -4.06 34.11
C ILE A 181 -16.32 -2.89 34.89
N LYS A 182 -15.56 -2.23 35.78
CA LYS A 182 -15.97 -1.03 36.53
C LYS A 182 -16.34 0.17 35.65
N GLN A 183 -15.61 0.46 34.58
CA GLN A 183 -15.89 1.54 33.62
C GLN A 183 -17.16 1.24 32.80
N ARG A 184 -17.31 0.00 32.32
CA ARG A 184 -18.53 -0.44 31.62
C ARG A 184 -19.77 -0.33 32.50
N PHE A 185 -19.66 -0.74 33.77
CA PHE A 185 -20.77 -0.62 34.74
C PHE A 185 -21.14 0.84 35.03
N LYS A 186 -20.17 1.75 35.03
CA LYS A 186 -20.38 3.19 35.26
C LYS A 186 -21.12 3.85 34.09
N GLN A 187 -20.69 3.56 32.85
CA GLN A 187 -21.35 4.07 31.64
C GLN A 187 -22.81 3.63 31.56
N VAL A 188 -23.09 2.36 31.84
CA VAL A 188 -24.47 1.83 31.88
C VAL A 188 -25.28 2.53 32.97
N LYS A 189 -24.72 2.70 34.19
CA LYS A 189 -25.41 3.45 35.26
C LYS A 189 -25.77 4.88 34.87
N ASP A 190 -24.92 5.56 34.10
CA ASP A 190 -25.18 6.93 33.67
C ASP A 190 -26.28 7.01 32.60
N VAL A 191 -26.39 6.00 31.73
CA VAL A 191 -27.49 5.88 30.75
C VAL A 191 -28.83 5.62 31.44
N PHE A 192 -28.84 4.80 32.49
CA PHE A 192 -30.06 4.43 33.23
C PHE A 192 -30.36 5.33 34.44
N LYS A 193 -29.65 6.46 34.62
CA LYS A 193 -29.99 7.43 35.65
C LYS A 193 -31.36 8.04 35.33
N PRO A 194 -32.38 7.88 36.20
CA PRO A 194 -33.67 8.48 35.96
C PRO A 194 -33.51 10.01 35.92
N ARG A 195 -33.98 10.63 34.84
CA ARG A 195 -34.09 12.09 34.78
C ARG A 195 -35.03 12.53 35.89
N LYS A 196 -34.54 13.36 36.81
CA LYS A 196 -35.40 14.02 37.80
C LYS A 196 -36.41 14.87 37.02
N VAL A 197 -37.66 14.42 36.97
CA VAL A 197 -38.78 15.26 36.57
C VAL A 197 -38.93 16.27 37.70
N LYS A 198 -38.69 17.56 37.41
CA LYS A 198 -38.98 18.63 38.37
C LYS A 198 -40.51 18.72 38.53
N PRO A 199 -41.02 18.90 39.77
CA PRO A 199 -42.43 19.13 40.00
C PRO A 199 -42.91 20.43 39.36
#